data_AF-A0A2D7ZQZ7-F1
#
_entry.id   AF-A0A2D7ZQZ7-F1
#
_cell.length_a   1.000
_cell.length_b   1.000
_cell.length_c   1.000
_cell.angle_alpha   90.00
_cell.angle_beta   90.00
_cell.angle_gamma   90.00
#
_symmetry.space_group_name_H-M   'P 1'
#
loop_
_entity.id
_entity.type
_entity.pdbx_description
1 polymer ?
#
loop_
_entity_poly.entity_id
_entity_poly.type
_entity_poly.pdbx_seq_one_letter_code
_entity_poly.pdbx_strand_id
1 'polypeptide(L)' 'MAMKEQAGAWTKAFDDGAFVRKNSEFRDVISDDGPFLPESGRYHLYVSHACPWAHRTVLARNLLGLEHHVSVDVVDWRMN' A
#
# COMPACT_ATOMS: atom_id res chain seq x y z
N MET A 1 -19.72 -3.65 -20.35
CA MET A 1 -18.78 -4.57 -19.65
C MET A 1 -19.39 -4.90 -18.31
N ALA A 2 -19.69 -6.17 -18.05
CA ALA A 2 -20.21 -6.58 -16.75
C ALA A 2 -19.16 -6.27 -15.67
N MET A 3 -19.55 -5.52 -14.64
CA MET A 3 -18.71 -5.26 -13.47
C MET A 3 -18.54 -6.59 -12.75
N LYS A 4 -17.41 -7.27 -12.97
CA LYS A 4 -17.08 -8.48 -12.21
C LYS A 4 -16.99 -8.09 -10.74
N GLU A 5 -17.73 -8.79 -9.89
CA GLU A 5 -17.70 -8.62 -8.45
C GLU A 5 -16.25 -8.80 -7.95
N GLN A 6 -15.80 -7.96 -7.02
CA GLN A 6 -14.44 -8.07 -6.49
C GLN A 6 -14.31 -9.31 -5.63
N ALA A 7 -13.12 -9.92 -5.61
CA ALA A 7 -12.88 -11.05 -4.71
C ALA A 7 -13.08 -10.60 -3.25
N GLY A 8 -13.98 -11.26 -2.54
CA GLY A 8 -14.25 -11.00 -1.12
C GLY A 8 -13.06 -11.33 -0.20
N ALA A 9 -12.12 -12.16 -0.67
CA ALA A 9 -10.89 -12.51 0.03
C ALA A 9 -9.70 -12.49 -0.92
N TRP A 10 -8.52 -12.13 -0.41
CA TRP A 10 -7.26 -12.04 -1.17
C TRP A 10 -6.75 -13.39 -1.71
N THR A 11 -7.37 -14.50 -1.31
CA THR A 11 -6.86 -15.87 -1.50
C THR A 11 -7.74 -16.77 -2.37
N LYS A 12 -8.90 -16.30 -2.85
CA LYS A 12 -9.80 -17.12 -3.67
C LYS A 12 -9.85 -16.66 -5.12
N ALA A 13 -9.54 -17.56 -6.03
CA ALA A 13 -9.86 -17.42 -7.44
C ALA A 13 -11.35 -17.72 -7.67
N PHE A 14 -11.93 -17.16 -8.73
CA PHE A 14 -13.27 -17.52 -9.18
C PHE A 14 -13.23 -18.88 -9.90
N ASP A 15 -14.38 -19.56 -9.98
CA ASP A 15 -14.50 -20.88 -10.62
C ASP A 15 -14.15 -20.86 -12.12
N ASP A 16 -14.18 -19.69 -12.77
CA ASP A 16 -13.75 -19.47 -14.15
C ASP A 16 -12.21 -19.36 -14.30
N GLY A 17 -11.46 -19.49 -13.21
CA GLY A 17 -10.01 -19.32 -13.17
C GLY A 17 -9.56 -17.85 -13.21
N ALA A 18 -10.49 -16.89 -13.24
CA ALA A 18 -10.13 -15.49 -13.22
C ALA A 18 -9.66 -15.06 -11.82
N PHE A 19 -8.55 -14.34 -11.78
CA PHE A 19 -8.14 -13.59 -10.60
C PHE A 19 -8.66 -12.16 -10.69
N VAL A 20 -9.65 -11.81 -9.86
CA VAL A 20 -10.12 -10.43 -9.73
C VAL A 20 -9.55 -9.85 -8.45
N ARG A 21 -8.56 -8.97 -8.59
CA ARG A 21 -7.88 -8.36 -7.44
C ARG A 21 -8.85 -7.50 -6.63
N LYS A 22 -8.88 -7.70 -5.31
CA LYS A 22 -9.60 -6.82 -4.38
C LYS A 22 -8.96 -5.42 -4.37
N ASN A 23 -9.78 -4.37 -4.31
CA ASN A 23 -9.27 -3.00 -4.20
C ASN A 23 -8.74 -2.70 -2.79
N SER A 24 -7.81 -1.74 -2.72
CA SER A 24 -7.35 -1.16 -1.45
C SER A 24 -8.46 -0.34 -0.81
N GLU A 25 -8.69 -0.56 0.49
CA GLU A 25 -9.80 0.00 1.26
C GLU A 25 -9.48 1.37 1.88
N PHE A 26 -8.26 1.56 2.38
CA PHE A 26 -7.80 2.84 2.94
C PHE A 26 -7.36 3.78 1.81
N ARG A 27 -8.06 4.92 1.67
CA ARG A 27 -7.91 5.84 0.54
C ARG A 27 -7.81 7.31 0.96
N ASP A 28 -7.55 7.55 2.23
CA ASP A 28 -7.29 8.89 2.75
C ASP A 28 -6.01 9.49 2.16
N VAL A 29 -5.93 10.83 2.19
CA VAL A 29 -4.84 11.61 1.60
C VAL A 29 -4.22 12.51 2.65
N ILE A 30 -2.89 12.62 2.61
CA ILE A 30 -2.13 13.59 3.40
C ILE A 30 -2.14 14.92 2.65
N SER A 31 -2.70 15.97 3.24
CA SER A 31 -2.84 17.29 2.63
C SER A 31 -3.05 18.37 3.70
N ASP A 32 -2.70 19.62 3.39
CA ASP A 32 -2.85 20.76 4.31
C ASP A 32 -4.32 21.05 4.67
N ASP A 33 -5.25 20.74 3.75
CA ASP A 33 -6.70 20.94 3.94
C ASP A 33 -7.41 19.68 4.46
N GLY A 34 -6.65 18.63 4.76
CA GLY A 34 -7.18 17.32 5.12
C GLY A 34 -7.09 17.01 6.62
N PRO A 35 -7.73 15.92 7.08
CA PRO A 35 -7.58 15.45 8.46
C PRO A 35 -6.16 14.94 8.77
N PHE A 36 -5.37 14.66 7.74
CA PHE A 36 -4.00 14.16 7.84
C PHE A 36 -3.03 15.23 7.31
N LEU A 37 -2.54 16.10 8.20
CA LEU A 37 -1.60 17.17 7.85
C LEU A 37 -0.16 16.65 7.66
N PRO A 38 0.58 17.17 6.66
CA PRO A 38 1.96 16.78 6.41
C PRO A 38 2.89 17.27 7.53
N GLU A 39 3.29 16.35 8.41
CA GLU A 39 4.16 16.63 9.56
C GLU A 39 5.34 15.64 9.60
N SER A 40 6.54 16.15 9.87
CA SER A 40 7.75 15.34 9.99
C SER A 40 7.67 14.40 11.20
N GLY A 41 7.96 13.11 11.00
CA GLY A 41 7.98 12.11 12.07
C GLY A 41 6.59 11.62 12.49
N ARG A 42 5.52 12.09 11.86
CA ARG A 42 4.13 11.68 12.17
C ARG A 42 3.72 10.38 11.47
N TYR A 43 4.23 10.16 10.27
CA TYR A 43 3.82 9.04 9.41
C TYR A 43 4.86 7.92 9.41
N HIS A 44 4.35 6.70 9.37
CA HIS A 44 5.15 5.48 9.33
C HIS A 44 4.70 4.61 8.15
N LEU A 45 5.65 3.98 7.48
CA LEU A 45 5.42 3.18 6.30
C LEU A 45 5.82 1.71 6.56
N TYR A 46 4.84 0.82 6.53
CA TYR A 46 5.08 -0.62 6.59
C TYR A 46 5.26 -1.21 5.19
N VAL A 47 6.36 -1.91 4.94
CA VAL A 47 6.69 -2.44 3.60
C VAL A 47 7.24 -3.86 3.63
N SER A 48 7.11 -4.56 2.51
CA SER A 48 7.93 -5.74 2.22
C SER A 48 8.77 -5.47 0.98
N HIS A 49 10.07 -5.75 1.02
CA HIS A 49 10.96 -5.61 -0.14
C HIS A 49 10.60 -6.54 -1.30
N ALA A 50 9.87 -7.63 -1.05
CA ALA A 50 9.39 -8.53 -2.10
C ALA A 50 8.16 -7.97 -2.84
N CYS A 51 7.46 -6.97 -2.29
CA CYS A 51 6.20 -6.48 -2.84
C CYS A 51 6.41 -5.35 -3.86
N PRO A 52 6.01 -5.51 -5.13
CA PRO A 52 6.19 -4.48 -6.16
C PRO A 52 5.32 -3.24 -5.92
N TRP A 53 4.23 -3.36 -5.15
CA TRP A 53 3.37 -2.22 -4.80
C TRP A 53 4.03 -1.36 -3.73
N ALA A 54 4.53 -1.99 -2.66
CA ALA A 54 5.24 -1.31 -1.58
C ALA A 54 6.59 -0.74 -2.06
N HIS A 55 7.26 -1.41 -3.01
CA HIS A 55 8.51 -0.90 -3.58
C HIS A 55 8.36 0.52 -4.19
N ARG A 56 7.19 0.85 -4.75
CA ARG A 56 6.94 2.19 -5.31
C ARG A 56 7.02 3.29 -4.26
N THR A 57 6.51 3.05 -3.05
CA THR A 57 6.51 4.04 -1.98
C THR A 57 7.91 4.24 -1.42
N VAL A 58 8.69 3.16 -1.29
CA VAL A 58 10.11 3.23 -0.91
C VAL A 58 10.91 4.02 -1.94
N LEU A 59 10.69 3.77 -3.23
CA LEU A 59 11.36 4.49 -4.31
C LEU A 59 11.06 5.99 -4.26
N ALA A 60 9.78 6.37 -4.12
CA ALA A 60 9.38 7.76 -3.99
C ALA A 60 9.98 8.42 -2.74
N ARG A 61 9.97 7.72 -1.59
CA ARG A 61 10.57 8.19 -0.33
C ARG A 61 12.03 8.56 -0.52
N ASN A 62 12.82 7.72 -1.18
CA ASN A 62 14.25 7.94 -1.35
C ASN A 62 14.55 9.00 -2.42
N LEU A 63 13.80 9.02 -3.52
CA LEU A 63 13.99 10.04 -4.57
C LEU A 63 13.65 11.46 -4.09
N LEU A 64 12.69 11.58 -3.17
CA LEU A 64 12.24 12.86 -2.64
C LEU A 64 12.95 13.26 -1.34
N GLY A 65 13.92 12.48 -0.85
CA GLY A 65 14.67 12.80 0.37
C GLY A 65 13.83 12.75 1.65
N LEU A 66 12.81 11.89 1.70
CA LEU A 66 11.86 11.81 2.82
C LEU A 66 12.30 10.88 3.95
N GLU A 67 13.56 10.43 3.95
CA GLU A 67 14.00 9.35 4.84
C GLU A 67 13.95 9.71 6.32
N HIS A 68 14.21 10.98 6.64
CA HIS A 68 14.15 11.51 8.00
C HIS A 68 12.73 11.90 8.44
N HIS A 69 11.78 11.99 7.50
CA HIS A 69 10.42 12.43 7.77
C HIS A 69 9.44 11.27 7.93
N VAL A 70 9.64 10.18 7.17
CA VAL A 70 8.80 9.00 7.17
C VAL A 70 9.62 7.79 7.58
N SER A 71 9.32 7.25 8.75
CA SER A 71 9.95 6.03 9.28
C SER A 71 9.40 4.80 8.54
N VAL A 72 10.19 3.72 8.51
CA VAL A 72 9.88 2.51 7.74
C VAL A 72 10.20 1.27 8.55
N ASP A 73 9.22 0.38 8.66
CA ASP A 73 9.41 -0.99 9.13
C ASP A 73 9.26 -1.96 7.96
N VAL A 74 10.24 -2.85 7.84
CA VAL A 74 10.29 -3.87 6.79
C VAL A 74 9.84 -5.20 7.38
N VAL A 75 8.73 -5.72 6.88
CA VAL A 75 8.20 -7.02 7.29
C VAL A 75 8.98 -8.16 6.65
N ASP A 76 9.03 -9.30 7.34
CA ASP A 76 9.65 -10.51 6.81
C ASP A 76 8.94 -10.97 5.53
N TRP A 77 9.74 -11.33 4.53
CA TRP A 77 9.24 -11.70 3.21
C TRP A 77 8.60 -13.10 3.20
N ARG A 78 8.92 -13.96 4.18
CA ARG A 78 8.22 -15.24 4.34
C ARG A 78 6.88 -15.09 5.05
N MET A 79 6.60 -13.93 5.66
CA MET A 79 5.36 -13.64 6.40
C MET A 79 5.01 -14.75 7.42
N ASN A 80 6.04 -15.31 8.06
CA ASN A 80 5.93 -16.35 9.09
C ASN A 80 5.81 -15.76 10.50
#